data_AF-W4M5L5-F1
#
_entry.id   AF-W4M5L5-F1
#
_cell.length_a   1.000
_cell.length_b   1.000
_cell.length_c   1.000
_cell.angle_alpha   90.00
_cell.angle_beta   90.00
_cell.angle_gamma   90.00
#
_symmetry.space_group_name_H-M   'P 1'
#
loop_
_entity.id
_entity.type
_entity.pdbx_description
1 polymer ?
#
loop_
_entity_poly.entity_id
_entity_poly.type
_entity_poly.pdbx_seq_one_letter_code
_entity_poly.pdbx_strand_id
1 'polypeptide(L)'
;MSRDITEFFPRLTTMSQVGEVSVHGWDIKEKKAILSKAAAGSEATTMGGKSSGPKTVNKAFGKTGAARVTWPVATKAEADSMAGGQFNEMALGYISGELTCGGRSDLHAGVVVKIEGAGKNFSGLYYVTAVTHRVRPRGGYQTRLQVRRNAT
;
A
#
# COMPACT_ATOMS: atom_id res chain seq x y z
N MET A 1 -8.60 23.85 -19.08
CA MET A 1 -8.92 22.50 -18.56
C MET A 1 -7.97 21.51 -19.21
N SER A 2 -6.86 21.14 -18.57
CA SER A 2 -6.06 19.99 -18.99
C SER A 2 -6.08 18.97 -17.87
N ARG A 3 -7.17 18.20 -17.86
CA ARG A 3 -7.10 16.78 -17.49
C ARG A 3 -6.28 16.17 -18.62
N ASP A 4 -5.20 15.46 -18.35
CA ASP A 4 -4.78 14.31 -19.15
C ASP A 4 -3.62 13.61 -18.45
N ILE A 5 -3.99 12.59 -17.67
CA ILE A 5 -3.08 11.48 -17.45
C ILE A 5 -2.86 10.88 -18.83
N THR A 6 -1.64 10.96 -19.36
CA THR A 6 -1.31 10.49 -20.71
C THR A 6 -1.34 8.98 -20.76
N GLU A 7 -0.83 8.33 -19.71
CA GLU A 7 -0.75 6.88 -19.60
C GLU A 7 -1.02 6.47 -18.16
N PHE A 8 -1.79 5.39 -17.99
CA PHE A 8 -2.04 4.78 -16.69
C PHE A 8 -1.93 3.26 -16.82
N PHE A 9 -0.99 2.68 -16.07
CA PHE A 9 -0.76 1.24 -16.01
C PHE A 9 -1.09 0.72 -14.60
N PRO A 10 -2.38 0.47 -14.29
CA PRO A 10 -2.76 -0.16 -13.03
C PRO A 10 -2.44 -1.65 -13.05
N ARG A 11 -1.93 -2.16 -11.92
CA ARG A 11 -1.77 -3.58 -11.63
C ARG A 11 -2.40 -3.92 -10.29
N LEU A 12 -3.32 -4.89 -10.31
CA LEU A 12 -3.91 -5.48 -9.11
C LEU A 12 -3.22 -6.82 -8.85
N THR A 13 -2.70 -7.01 -7.65
CA THR A 13 -2.10 -8.28 -7.23
C THR A 13 -2.62 -8.70 -5.86
N THR A 14 -2.99 -9.97 -5.75
CA THR A 14 -3.37 -10.61 -4.49
C THR A 14 -2.20 -11.35 -3.84
N MET A 15 -1.05 -11.47 -4.53
CA MET A 15 0.08 -12.29 -4.08
C MET A 15 0.77 -11.73 -2.83
N SER A 16 0.77 -10.40 -2.67
CA SER A 16 1.30 -9.70 -1.50
C SER A 16 0.29 -9.53 -0.37
N GLN A 17 -0.96 -9.93 -0.60
CA GLN A 17 -2.03 -9.76 0.39
C GLN A 17 -2.04 -10.95 1.35
N VAL A 18 -1.97 -10.64 2.64
CA VAL A 18 -2.01 -11.62 3.72
C VAL A 18 -3.22 -11.38 4.61
N GLY A 19 -3.80 -12.46 5.13
CA GLY A 19 -4.94 -12.39 6.05
C GLY A 19 -4.53 -12.06 7.49
N GLU A 20 -3.29 -12.42 7.86
CA GLU A 20 -2.69 -12.20 9.18
C GLU A 20 -1.17 -11.92 9.04
N VAL A 21 -0.63 -11.02 9.84
CA VAL A 21 0.81 -10.84 10.04
C VAL A 21 1.09 -11.15 11.50
N SER A 22 2.05 -12.04 11.75
CA SER A 22 2.49 -12.38 13.11
C SER A 22 3.96 -12.04 13.30
N VAL A 23 4.24 -11.17 14.26
CA VAL A 23 5.61 -10.82 14.65
C VAL A 23 5.98 -11.67 15.85
N HIS A 24 7.09 -12.38 15.73
CA HIS A 24 7.67 -13.19 16.80
C HIS A 24 8.95 -12.52 17.27
N GLY A 25 9.04 -12.29 18.57
CA GLY A 25 10.25 -11.79 19.19
C GLY A 25 10.52 -12.48 20.51
N TRP A 26 11.69 -12.19 21.07
CA TRP A 26 12.15 -12.80 22.30
C TRP A 26 12.57 -11.71 23.26
N ASP A 27 11.89 -11.61 24.40
CA ASP A 27 12.28 -10.70 25.46
C ASP A 27 13.50 -11.25 26.18
N ILE A 28 14.64 -10.56 26.07
CA ILE A 28 15.89 -10.96 26.71
C ILE A 28 15.84 -10.72 28.24
N LYS A 29 15.06 -9.74 28.71
CA LYS A 29 14.92 -9.41 30.14
C LYS A 29 14.01 -10.39 30.84
N GLU A 30 12.82 -10.65 30.28
CA GLU A 30 11.86 -11.59 30.88
C GLU A 30 12.06 -13.05 30.44
N LYS A 31 12.92 -13.31 29.44
CA LYS A 31 13.13 -14.63 28.81
C LYS A 31 11.83 -15.27 28.31
N LYS A 32 10.91 -14.46 27.79
CA LYS A 32 9.60 -14.89 27.28
C LYS A 32 9.48 -14.64 25.78
N ALA A 33 8.73 -15.50 25.11
CA ALA A 33 8.35 -15.27 23.72
C ALA A 33 7.30 -14.15 23.63
N ILE A 34 7.55 -13.16 22.78
CA ILE A 34 6.60 -12.11 22.41
C ILE A 34 5.93 -12.54 21.10
N LEU A 35 4.60 -12.64 21.15
CA LEU A 35 3.76 -12.94 19.99
C LEU A 35 2.77 -11.80 19.80
N SER A 36 2.93 -11.07 18.70
CA SER A 36 2.02 -10.02 18.29
C SER A 36 1.41 -10.35 16.94
N LYS A 37 0.12 -10.09 16.78
CA LYS A 37 -0.64 -10.41 15.57
C LYS A 37 -1.42 -9.19 15.10
N ALA A 38 -1.31 -8.88 13.81
CA ALA A 38 -2.16 -7.93 13.10
C ALA A 38 -2.99 -8.68 12.06
N ALA A 39 -4.30 -8.45 12.04
CA ALA A 39 -5.23 -9.17 11.16
C ALA A 39 -6.04 -8.20 10.29
N ALA A 40 -6.69 -8.75 9.26
CA ALA A 40 -7.59 -7.99 8.39
C ALA A 40 -8.64 -7.19 9.18
N GLY A 41 -8.50 -5.86 9.16
CA GLY A 41 -9.30 -4.93 9.98
C GLY A 41 -8.46 -3.92 10.76
N SER A 42 -7.17 -4.20 10.98
CA SER A 42 -6.21 -3.26 11.61
C SER A 42 -5.59 -2.26 10.63
N GLU A 43 -6.22 -2.03 9.47
CA GLU A 43 -5.71 -1.11 8.45
C GLU A 43 -5.88 0.34 8.92
N ALA A 44 -4.82 1.14 8.83
CA ALA A 44 -4.85 2.52 9.30
C ALA A 44 -5.88 3.41 8.56
N THR A 45 -6.19 3.10 7.29
CA THR A 45 -7.20 3.80 6.48
C THR A 45 -7.51 2.96 5.24
N THR A 46 -8.77 2.85 4.84
CA THR A 46 -9.19 2.15 3.60
C THR A 46 -9.08 3.01 2.34
N MET A 47 -8.43 4.18 2.41
CA MET A 47 -8.25 5.13 1.30
C MET A 47 -9.55 5.38 0.50
N GLY A 48 -10.69 5.43 1.19
CA GLY A 48 -12.01 5.63 0.59
C GLY A 48 -12.58 4.43 -0.20
N GLY A 49 -11.91 3.28 -0.21
CA GLY A 49 -12.40 2.04 -0.83
C GLY A 49 -13.36 1.27 0.09
N LYS A 50 -14.28 0.52 -0.52
CA LYS A 50 -15.28 -0.29 0.20
C LYS A 50 -14.77 -1.68 0.53
N SER A 51 -13.82 -2.21 -0.24
CA SER A 51 -13.24 -3.54 -0.03
C SER A 51 -11.72 -3.47 -0.02
N SER A 52 -11.10 -3.72 1.13
CA SER A 52 -9.66 -3.76 1.23
C SER A 52 -9.06 -5.07 0.69
N GLY A 53 -7.83 -4.99 0.21
CA GLY A 53 -7.08 -6.15 -0.31
C GLY A 53 -7.08 -7.35 0.64
N PRO A 54 -6.77 -7.17 1.94
CA PRO A 54 -6.80 -8.24 2.94
C PRO A 54 -8.19 -8.86 3.15
N LYS A 55 -9.26 -8.06 3.08
CA LYS A 55 -10.64 -8.58 3.14
C LYS A 55 -11.01 -9.38 1.89
N THR A 56 -10.55 -8.94 0.72
CA THR A 56 -10.79 -9.63 -0.54
C THR A 56 -10.07 -10.97 -0.59
N VAL A 57 -8.82 -11.02 -0.11
CA VAL A 57 -8.04 -12.26 -0.04
C VAL A 57 -8.58 -13.22 1.02
N ASN A 58 -8.99 -12.75 2.19
CA ASN A 58 -9.65 -13.61 3.17
C ASN A 58 -10.96 -14.22 2.62
N LYS A 59 -11.70 -13.48 1.79
CA LYS A 59 -12.93 -13.97 1.15
C LYS A 59 -12.64 -14.95 0.00
N ALA A 60 -11.59 -14.72 -0.77
CA ALA A 60 -11.25 -15.52 -1.95
C ALA A 60 -10.43 -16.78 -1.64
N PHE A 61 -9.52 -16.71 -0.66
CA PHE A 61 -8.53 -17.76 -0.38
C PHE A 61 -8.62 -18.32 1.06
N GLY A 62 -9.48 -17.77 1.91
CA GLY A 62 -9.56 -18.13 3.34
C GLY A 62 -8.43 -17.51 4.19
N LYS A 63 -8.34 -17.90 5.47
CA LYS A 63 -7.33 -17.40 6.44
C LYS A 63 -5.91 -17.99 6.21
N THR A 64 -5.45 -18.07 4.97
CA THR A 64 -4.27 -18.87 4.58
C THR A 64 -2.97 -18.09 4.49
N GLY A 65 -3.00 -16.76 4.37
CA GLY A 65 -1.78 -15.93 4.32
C GLY A 65 -1.38 -15.43 5.71
N ALA A 66 -0.44 -16.11 6.38
CA ALA A 66 0.20 -15.62 7.59
C ALA A 66 1.65 -15.22 7.28
N ALA A 67 1.96 -13.92 7.22
CA ALA A 67 3.35 -13.48 7.17
C ALA A 67 3.95 -13.55 8.57
N ARG A 68 4.99 -14.38 8.75
CA ARG A 68 5.75 -14.46 10.00
C ARG A 68 7.00 -13.62 9.86
N VAL A 69 7.12 -12.59 10.69
CA VAL A 69 8.34 -11.77 10.79
C VAL A 69 9.00 -12.08 12.13
N THR A 70 10.20 -12.64 12.09
CA THR A 70 11.00 -12.89 13.29
C THR A 70 12.02 -11.77 13.43
N TRP A 71 11.85 -10.89 14.40
CA TRP A 71 12.78 -9.80 14.70
C TRP A 71 13.09 -9.80 16.21
N PRO A 72 14.31 -9.47 16.65
CA PRO A 72 14.55 -9.13 18.04
C PRO A 72 13.77 -7.88 18.42
N VAL A 73 12.63 -8.06 19.09
CA VAL A 73 11.80 -6.97 19.63
C VAL A 73 11.99 -6.93 21.15
N ALA A 74 12.17 -5.73 21.72
CA ALA A 74 12.40 -5.60 23.15
C ALA A 74 11.08 -5.51 23.93
N THR A 75 9.99 -5.09 23.28
CA THR A 75 8.68 -4.93 23.93
C THR A 75 7.52 -5.39 23.04
N LYS A 76 6.39 -5.74 23.69
CA LYS A 76 5.15 -6.08 22.99
C LYS A 76 4.58 -4.92 22.17
N ALA A 77 4.72 -3.68 22.67
CA ALA A 77 4.23 -2.49 21.97
C ALA A 77 4.99 -2.23 20.65
N GLU A 78 6.31 -2.47 20.63
CA GLU A 78 7.11 -2.44 19.41
C GLU A 78 6.68 -3.55 18.43
N ALA A 79 6.44 -4.77 18.94
CA ALA A 79 5.98 -5.89 18.12
C ALA A 79 4.60 -5.64 17.50
N ASP A 80 3.68 -5.04 18.24
CA ASP A 80 2.35 -4.64 17.73
C ASP A 80 2.47 -3.54 16.66
N SER A 81 3.34 -2.55 16.88
CA SER A 81 3.59 -1.47 15.91
C SER A 81 4.23 -1.99 14.62
N MET A 82 5.18 -2.92 14.73
CA MET A 82 5.79 -3.60 13.58
C MET A 82 4.78 -4.47 12.83
N ALA A 83 3.96 -5.23 13.55
CA ALA A 83 2.93 -6.06 12.94
C ALA A 83 1.92 -5.20 12.15
N GLY A 84 1.47 -4.09 12.74
CA GLY A 84 0.58 -3.13 12.09
C GLY A 84 1.23 -2.43 10.88
N GLY A 85 2.49 -2.00 11.01
CA GLY A 85 3.24 -1.37 9.93
C GLY A 85 3.44 -2.30 8.73
N GLN A 86 3.87 -3.53 8.99
CA GLN A 86 4.08 -4.53 7.95
C GLN A 86 2.76 -4.93 7.26
N PHE A 87 1.69 -5.05 8.05
CA PHE A 87 0.36 -5.33 7.52
C PHE A 87 -0.14 -4.20 6.61
N ASN A 88 0.05 -2.94 7.02
CA ASN A 88 -0.30 -1.78 6.19
C ASN A 88 0.54 -1.71 4.90
N GLU A 89 1.83 -2.02 4.97
CA GLU A 89 2.71 -2.07 3.79
C GLU A 89 2.25 -3.14 2.79
N MET A 90 1.93 -4.34 3.29
CA MET A 90 1.39 -5.42 2.47
C MET A 90 0.04 -5.06 1.87
N ALA A 91 -0.86 -4.45 2.65
CA ALA A 91 -2.15 -3.97 2.17
C ALA A 91 -2.00 -2.91 1.05
N LEU A 92 -1.05 -1.99 1.16
CA LEU A 92 -0.73 -0.99 0.13
C LEU A 92 -0.23 -1.62 -1.19
N GLY A 93 0.25 -2.86 -1.16
CA GLY A 93 0.64 -3.63 -2.34
C GLY A 93 -0.53 -4.17 -3.17
N TYR A 94 -1.78 -4.00 -2.74
CA TYR A 94 -2.95 -4.59 -3.41
C TYR A 94 -3.16 -4.04 -4.83
N ILE A 95 -3.11 -2.72 -4.97
CA ILE A 95 -3.16 -2.02 -6.24
C ILE A 95 -1.94 -1.13 -6.32
N SER A 96 -1.13 -1.37 -7.35
CA SER A 96 -0.05 -0.50 -7.76
C SER A 96 -0.39 0.12 -9.11
N GLY A 97 0.09 1.33 -9.36
CA GLY A 97 -0.12 1.99 -10.63
C GLY A 97 1.07 2.86 -10.98
N GLU A 98 1.37 2.91 -12.27
CA GLU A 98 2.27 3.91 -12.81
C GLU A 98 1.46 4.84 -13.70
N LEU A 99 1.66 6.14 -13.51
CA LEU A 99 0.94 7.15 -14.28
C LEU A 99 1.90 8.22 -14.76
N THR A 100 1.65 8.71 -15.97
CA THR A 100 2.40 9.80 -16.58
C THR A 100 1.43 10.95 -16.83
N CYS A 101 1.79 12.17 -16.43
CA CYS A 101 1.01 13.37 -16.69
C CYS A 101 1.88 14.49 -17.27
N GLY A 102 1.23 15.44 -17.93
CA GLY A 102 1.84 16.70 -18.33
C GLY A 102 2.42 17.41 -17.10
N GLY A 103 3.60 17.99 -17.25
CA GLY A 103 4.44 18.46 -16.15
C GLY A 103 3.72 19.31 -15.11
N ARG A 104 3.50 18.71 -13.94
CA ARG A 104 2.98 19.36 -12.73
C ARG A 104 4.03 19.32 -11.64
N SER A 105 4.42 20.49 -11.16
CA SER A 105 5.34 20.70 -10.03
C SER A 105 4.67 20.48 -8.67
N ASP A 106 3.34 20.55 -8.62
CA ASP A 106 2.56 20.46 -7.38
C ASP A 106 2.51 19.03 -6.82
N LEU A 107 2.90 18.04 -7.62
CA LEU A 107 2.86 16.63 -7.25
C LEU A 107 4.18 16.24 -6.59
N HIS A 108 4.09 15.74 -5.36
CA HIS A 108 5.23 15.19 -4.64
C HIS A 108 4.86 13.86 -3.96
N ALA A 109 5.88 13.11 -3.54
CA ALA A 109 5.67 11.89 -2.78
C ALA A 109 4.97 12.24 -1.45
N GLY A 110 4.03 11.38 -1.02
CA GLY A 110 3.24 11.60 0.18
C GLY A 110 1.88 12.25 -0.03
N VAL A 111 1.56 12.73 -1.24
CA VAL A 111 0.24 13.28 -1.56
C VAL A 111 -0.75 12.18 -1.91
N VAL A 112 -2.02 12.39 -1.57
CA VAL A 112 -3.13 11.56 -2.05
C VAL A 112 -3.75 12.21 -3.26
N VAL A 113 -3.79 11.49 -4.38
CA VAL A 113 -4.37 11.95 -5.65
C VAL A 113 -5.62 11.13 -5.98
N LYS A 114 -6.64 11.79 -6.54
CA LYS A 114 -7.85 11.12 -7.02
C LYS A 114 -7.69 10.82 -8.51
N ILE A 115 -7.75 9.53 -8.86
CA ILE A 115 -7.76 9.08 -10.25
C ILE A 115 -9.21 8.79 -10.65
N GLU A 116 -9.68 9.44 -11.70
CA GLU A 116 -11.02 9.28 -12.27
C GLU A 116 -10.91 8.78 -13.72
N GLY A 117 -11.90 8.02 -14.19
CA GLY A 117 -11.97 7.54 -15.58
C GLY A 117 -11.29 6.20 -15.85
N ALA A 118 -10.69 5.55 -14.84
CA ALA A 118 -10.02 4.25 -14.97
C ALA A 118 -10.97 3.04 -14.76
N GLY A 119 -12.29 3.24 -14.85
CA GLY A 119 -13.30 2.20 -14.60
C GLY A 119 -13.60 1.97 -13.11
N LYS A 120 -14.52 1.03 -12.82
CA LYS A 120 -15.08 0.81 -11.47
C LYS A 120 -14.06 0.28 -10.45
N ASN A 121 -13.06 -0.47 -10.90
CA ASN A 121 -12.08 -1.11 -10.00
C ASN A 121 -10.87 -0.21 -9.72
N PHE A 122 -10.50 0.65 -10.67
CA PHE A 122 -9.26 1.44 -10.58
C PHE A 122 -9.50 2.93 -10.34
N SER A 123 -10.73 3.44 -10.44
CA SER A 123 -11.02 4.82 -10.04
C SER A 123 -11.07 4.93 -8.52
N GLY A 124 -10.42 5.95 -7.94
CA GLY A 124 -10.37 6.14 -6.49
C GLY A 124 -9.21 7.02 -6.03
N LEU A 125 -8.97 7.01 -4.71
CA LEU A 125 -7.86 7.71 -4.07
C LEU A 125 -6.62 6.84 -4.08
N TYR A 126 -5.50 7.45 -4.45
CA TYR A 126 -4.20 6.80 -4.57
C TYR A 126 -3.16 7.58 -3.78
N TYR A 127 -2.34 6.86 -3.04
CA TYR A 127 -1.17 7.42 -2.37
C TYR A 127 0.02 7.44 -3.32
N VAL A 128 0.65 8.59 -3.50
CA VAL A 128 1.83 8.75 -4.36
C VAL A 128 3.08 8.35 -3.58
N THR A 129 3.74 7.28 -4.01
CA THR A 129 4.97 6.78 -3.37
C THR A 129 6.23 7.40 -3.95
N ALA A 130 6.22 7.73 -5.24
CA ALA A 130 7.37 8.34 -5.91
C ALA A 130 6.91 9.28 -7.02
N VAL A 131 7.67 10.36 -7.22
CA VAL A 131 7.46 11.34 -8.29
C VAL A 131 8.77 11.56 -9.02
N THR A 132 8.72 11.55 -10.34
CA THR A 132 9.86 11.83 -11.20
C THR A 132 9.49 12.91 -12.20
N HIS A 133 10.07 14.08 -12.02
CA HIS A 133 9.99 15.21 -12.93
C HIS A 133 11.09 15.08 -13.99
N ARG A 134 10.71 15.03 -15.26
CA ARG A 134 11.65 14.93 -16.37
C ARG A 134 11.39 16.03 -17.38
N VAL A 135 12.42 16.82 -17.66
CA VAL A 135 12.41 17.84 -18.71
C VAL A 135 13.25 17.33 -19.88
N ARG A 136 12.66 17.29 -21.08
CA ARG A 136 13.37 16.90 -22.32
C ARG A 136 13.27 18.00 -23.37
N PRO A 137 14.34 18.27 -24.14
CA PRO A 137 14.34 19.31 -25.18
C PRO A 137 13.24 19.19 -26.23
N ARG A 138 12.88 17.97 -26.64
CA ARG A 138 11.79 17.69 -27.60
C ARG A 138 10.49 17.19 -26.96
N GLY A 139 10.51 16.81 -25.68
CA GLY A 139 9.39 16.13 -25.00
C GLY A 139 8.69 16.98 -23.94
N GLY A 140 9.11 18.24 -23.79
CA GLY A 140 8.59 19.14 -22.78
C GLY A 140 8.85 18.66 -21.35
N TYR A 141 8.00 19.13 -20.43
CA TYR A 141 8.02 18.75 -19.02
C TYR A 141 6.98 17.64 -18.77
N GLN A 142 7.45 16.51 -18.25
CA GLN A 142 6.62 15.35 -17.91
C GLN A 142 6.83 14.97 -16.45
N THR A 143 5.75 14.56 -15.78
CA THR A 143 5.79 14.04 -14.42
C THR A 143 5.31 12.59 -14.44
N ARG A 144 6.18 11.66 -14.01
CA ARG A 144 5.81 10.27 -13.77
C ARG A 144 5.56 10.07 -12.28
N LEU A 145 4.47 9.41 -11.92
CA LEU A 145 4.14 9.07 -10.55
C LEU A 145 4.02 7.55 -10.41
N GLN A 146 4.50 7.04 -9.28
CA GLN A 146 4.15 5.72 -8.81
C GLN A 146 3.12 5.87 -7.70
N VAL A 147 2.03 5.14 -7.84
CA VAL A 147 0.89 5.20 -6.93
C VAL A 147 0.55 3.84 -6.36
N ARG A 148 0.06 3.84 -5.12
CA ARG A 148 -0.41 2.65 -4.43
C ARG A 148 -1.78 2.88 -3.81
N ARG A 149 -2.57 1.82 -3.72
CA ARG A 149 -3.91 1.82 -3.14
C ARG A 149 -4.17 0.45 -2.51
N ASN A 150 -4.76 0.46 -1.32
CA ASN A 150 -4.99 -0.74 -0.51
C ASN A 150 -6.43 -1.28 -0.59
N ALA A 151 -7.34 -0.59 -1.29
CA ALA A 151 -8.74 -0.99 -1.37
C ALA A 151 -9.37 -0.63 -2.71
N THR A 152 -10.36 -1.40 -3.16
CA THR A 152 -11.26 -1.05 -4.28
C THR A 152 -12.55 -0.41 -3.76
#